data_AF-A0A8T9BRB2-F1
#
_entry.id   AF-A0A8T9BRB2-F1
#
_cell.length_a   1.000
_cell.length_b   1.000
_cell.length_c   1.000
_cell.angle_alpha   90.00
_cell.angle_beta   90.00
_cell.angle_gamma   90.00
#
_symmetry.space_group_name_H-M   'P 1'
#
loop_
_entity.id
_entity.type
_entity.pdbx_description
1 polymer ?
#
loop_
_entity_poly.entity_id
_entity_poly.type
_entity_poly.pdbx_seq_one_letter_code
_entity_poly.pdbx_strand_id
1 'polypeptide(L)'
;MLRGLLSTVRRSPALEYALRSCVAQRSITTSPAQWQKKMPDRPKPPPEDDFTEVFLKGSGPGGQKINKTSAAVQLKHIPTGLVLKVQEHRSRSQNRKLARQLLAEKLDVMERGDQSRKAVIGEIKKKKKSSATKKSKRKYKRLEENKADEASGDEGEDFAEEEGPDAGKGSA
;
A
#
# COMPACT_ATOMS: atom_id res chain seq x y z
N MET A 1 -43.04 70.92 -41.60
CA MET A 1 -42.38 71.08 -40.28
C MET A 1 -42.66 69.78 -39.52
N LEU A 2 -41.75 68.94 -39.05
CA LEU A 2 -40.32 69.00 -38.77
C LEU A 2 -39.71 67.62 -39.11
N ARG A 3 -38.48 67.62 -39.67
CA ARG A 3 -37.69 66.42 -39.94
C ARG A 3 -37.03 65.96 -38.63
N GLY A 4 -37.30 64.75 -38.18
CA GLY A 4 -36.61 64.10 -37.06
C GLY A 4 -35.27 63.53 -37.52
N LEU A 5 -34.18 64.08 -37.00
CA LEU A 5 -32.81 63.60 -37.21
C LEU A 5 -32.62 62.25 -36.52
N LEU A 6 -32.48 61.17 -37.29
CA LEU A 6 -31.89 59.92 -36.79
C LEU A 6 -30.40 60.18 -36.52
N SER A 7 -30.04 60.34 -35.25
CA SER A 7 -28.65 60.37 -34.82
C SER A 7 -28.05 58.97 -34.95
N THR A 8 -27.28 58.75 -36.00
CA THR A 8 -26.37 57.62 -36.13
C THR A 8 -25.28 57.73 -35.07
N VAL A 9 -25.45 57.00 -33.97
CA VAL A 9 -24.39 56.81 -32.97
C VAL A 9 -23.28 56.00 -33.64
N ARG A 10 -22.22 56.69 -34.11
CA ARG A 10 -20.96 56.04 -34.50
C ARG A 10 -20.41 55.34 -33.25
N ARG A 11 -20.53 54.02 -33.19
CA ARG A 11 -19.80 53.19 -32.23
C ARG A 11 -18.29 53.39 -32.49
N SER A 12 -17.63 54.09 -31.59
CA SER A 12 -16.17 54.24 -31.59
C SER A 12 -15.52 52.86 -31.35
N PRO A 13 -14.52 52.44 -32.16
CA PRO A 13 -13.88 51.13 -32.04
C PRO A 13 -12.90 51.04 -30.84
N ALA A 14 -12.78 52.09 -30.03
CA ALA A 14 -11.85 52.14 -28.90
C ALA A 14 -12.27 51.30 -27.68
N LEU A 15 -13.48 50.73 -27.67
CA LEU A 15 -13.99 49.90 -26.57
C LEU A 15 -14.07 48.40 -26.90
N GLU A 16 -13.49 47.95 -28.01
CA GLU A 16 -13.34 46.51 -28.30
C GLU A 16 -12.02 45.93 -27.74
N TYR A 17 -11.07 46.78 -27.33
CA TYR A 17 -9.73 46.33 -26.91
C TYR A 17 -9.53 46.13 -25.40
N ALA A 18 -10.52 46.47 -24.57
CA ALA A 18 -10.38 46.49 -23.11
C ALA A 18 -10.94 45.25 -22.38
N LEU A 19 -11.31 44.18 -23.10
CA LEU A 19 -11.83 42.92 -22.50
C LEU A 19 -10.99 41.69 -22.87
N ARG A 20 -9.72 41.90 -23.24
CA ARG A 20 -8.82 40.81 -23.66
C ARG A 20 -7.56 40.70 -22.79
N SER A 21 -7.68 41.00 -21.49
CA SER A 21 -6.60 40.75 -20.52
C SER A 21 -7.06 40.36 -19.12
N CYS A 22 -8.29 39.86 -18.94
CA CYS A 22 -8.59 39.09 -17.73
C CYS A 22 -8.01 37.67 -17.90
N VAL A 23 -6.67 37.57 -17.89
CA VAL A 23 -6.00 36.33 -17.55
C VAL A 23 -6.44 36.05 -16.12
N ALA A 24 -7.41 35.15 -15.95
CA ALA A 24 -7.80 34.65 -14.65
C ALA A 24 -6.52 34.26 -13.91
N GLN A 25 -6.13 35.08 -12.93
CA GLN A 25 -4.97 34.82 -12.10
C GLN A 25 -5.31 33.59 -11.27
N ARG A 26 -4.99 32.42 -11.81
CA ARG A 26 -5.01 31.17 -11.07
C ARG A 26 -4.04 31.38 -9.92
N SER A 27 -4.56 31.57 -8.71
CA SER A 27 -3.75 31.64 -7.51
C SER A 27 -3.01 30.31 -7.37
N ILE A 28 -1.73 30.28 -7.72
CA ILE A 28 -0.86 29.13 -7.51
C ILE A 28 -0.66 29.04 -6.00
N THR A 29 -1.46 28.20 -5.35
CA THR A 29 -1.31 27.94 -3.92
C THR A 29 -0.04 27.11 -3.74
N THR A 30 1.04 27.74 -3.31
CA THR A 30 2.30 27.09 -2.92
C THR A 30 2.23 26.48 -1.52
N SER A 31 1.04 26.04 -1.08
CA SER A 31 0.95 25.25 0.14
C SER A 31 1.73 23.96 -0.12
N PRO A 32 2.81 23.68 0.63
CA PRO A 32 3.51 22.42 0.49
C PRO A 32 2.48 21.31 0.71
N ALA A 33 2.43 20.35 -0.22
CA ALA A 33 1.61 19.17 -0.05
C ALA A 33 2.02 18.54 1.29
N GLN A 34 1.11 18.55 2.26
CA GLN A 34 1.39 18.00 3.58
C GLN A 34 1.46 16.49 3.42
N TRP A 35 2.65 15.98 3.06
CA TRP A 35 2.95 14.57 2.89
C TRP A 35 3.08 13.91 4.27
N GLN A 36 2.01 13.95 5.05
CA GLN A 36 1.96 13.34 6.35
C GLN A 36 0.86 12.30 6.33
N LYS A 37 1.09 11.20 5.60
CA LYS A 37 0.37 9.94 5.83
C LYS A 37 0.88 9.36 7.15
N LYS A 38 0.62 10.04 8.27
CA LYS A 38 1.03 9.55 9.59
C LYS A 38 0.28 8.24 9.80
N MET A 39 1.03 7.17 10.02
CA MET A 39 0.42 5.93 10.47
C MET A 39 -0.37 6.21 11.75
N PRO A 40 -1.52 5.55 11.96
CA PRO A 40 -2.27 5.73 13.19
C PRO A 40 -1.38 5.42 14.40
N ASP A 41 -1.46 6.20 15.46
CA ASP A 41 -0.57 6.06 16.62
C ASP A 41 -0.75 4.73 17.33
N ARG A 42 0.30 4.27 18.02
CA ARG A 42 0.27 3.00 18.76
C ARG A 42 -0.63 3.18 19.99
N PRO A 43 -1.59 2.28 20.24
CA PRO A 43 -2.37 2.34 21.48
C PRO A 43 -1.43 2.22 22.67
N LYS A 44 -1.57 3.15 23.62
CA LYS A 44 -0.84 3.13 24.87
C LYS A 44 -1.45 2.05 25.77
N PRO A 45 -0.63 1.31 26.55
CA PRO A 45 -1.17 0.37 27.52
C PRO A 45 -2.03 1.12 28.55
N PRO A 46 -3.12 0.51 29.03
CA PRO A 46 -3.93 1.09 30.10
C PRO A 46 -3.10 1.23 31.38
N PRO A 47 -3.49 2.14 32.29
CA PRO A 47 -2.85 2.27 33.60
C PRO A 47 -2.95 0.96 34.39
N GLU A 48 -2.00 0.72 35.29
CA GLU A 48 -1.90 -0.56 36.00
C GLU A 48 -3.08 -0.80 36.98
N ASP A 49 -3.87 0.22 37.29
CA ASP A 49 -5.03 0.14 38.19
C ASP A 49 -6.27 -0.50 37.54
N ASP A 50 -6.38 -0.48 36.21
CA ASP A 50 -7.58 -0.91 35.48
C ASP A 50 -7.60 -2.44 35.20
N PHE A 51 -6.54 -3.16 35.53
CA PHE A 51 -6.44 -4.59 35.26
C PHE A 51 -5.82 -5.39 36.39
N THR A 52 -6.28 -6.63 36.54
CA THR A 52 -5.69 -7.60 37.46
C THR A 52 -4.77 -8.56 36.71
N GLU A 53 -3.57 -8.78 37.22
CA GLU A 53 -2.59 -9.72 36.68
C GLU A 53 -2.50 -11.01 37.50
N VAL A 54 -2.51 -12.16 36.82
CA VAL A 54 -2.36 -13.49 37.42
C VAL A 54 -1.31 -14.28 36.65
N PHE A 55 -0.38 -14.92 37.37
CA PHE A 55 0.62 -15.80 36.78
C PHE A 55 0.15 -17.24 36.80
N LEU A 56 0.16 -17.87 35.63
CA LEU A 56 -0.24 -19.25 35.43
C LEU A 56 0.96 -20.11 35.03
N LYS A 57 0.85 -21.41 35.28
CA LYS A 57 1.73 -22.39 34.65
C LYS A 57 1.37 -22.52 33.17
N GLY A 58 2.36 -22.82 32.34
CA GLY A 58 2.12 -23.00 30.92
C GLY A 58 1.27 -24.25 30.67
N SER A 59 0.42 -24.19 29.65
CA SER A 59 -0.40 -25.32 29.20
C SER A 59 0.16 -25.89 27.89
N GLY A 60 -0.01 -27.19 27.67
CA GLY A 60 0.33 -27.89 26.42
C GLY A 60 1.41 -28.98 26.58
N PRO A 61 1.67 -29.75 25.51
CA PRO A 61 2.75 -30.74 25.46
C PRO A 61 4.10 -30.00 25.55
N GLY A 62 4.58 -29.82 26.77
CA GLY A 62 5.75 -29.02 27.08
C GLY A 62 6.79 -29.81 27.87
N GLY A 63 8.03 -29.34 27.81
CA GLY A 63 9.11 -29.89 28.64
C GLY A 63 9.05 -29.42 30.09
N GLN A 64 10.03 -29.86 30.88
CA GLN A 64 10.17 -29.55 32.32
C GLN A 64 9.99 -28.06 32.64
N LYS A 65 10.50 -27.17 31.76
CA LYS A 65 10.46 -25.72 31.96
C LYS A 65 9.04 -25.15 31.96
N ILE A 66 8.14 -25.68 31.12
CA ILE A 66 6.77 -25.18 30.95
C ILE A 66 5.91 -25.56 32.16
N ASN A 67 6.11 -26.78 32.67
CA ASN A 67 5.32 -27.32 33.79
C ASN A 67 5.77 -26.76 35.15
N LYS A 68 7.06 -26.47 35.31
CA LYS A 68 7.61 -25.97 36.58
C LYS A 68 7.48 -24.45 36.72
N THR A 69 7.62 -23.70 35.64
CA THR A 69 7.71 -22.22 35.71
C THR A 69 6.36 -21.57 35.46
N SER A 70 5.91 -20.71 36.39
CA SER A 70 4.73 -19.85 36.19
C SER A 70 5.06 -18.65 35.29
N ALA A 71 5.30 -18.92 34.01
CA ALA A 71 5.69 -17.90 33.03
C ALA A 71 4.51 -17.36 32.21
N ALA A 72 3.37 -18.06 32.16
CA ALA A 72 2.19 -17.60 31.45
C ALA A 72 1.50 -16.47 32.23
N VAL A 73 1.00 -15.45 31.53
CA VAL A 73 0.36 -14.28 32.13
C VAL A 73 -1.09 -14.23 31.70
N GLN A 74 -1.99 -14.11 32.66
CA GLN A 74 -3.39 -13.79 32.44
C GLN A 74 -3.64 -12.35 32.90
N LEU A 75 -4.17 -11.52 32.01
CA LEU A 75 -4.64 -10.18 32.34
C LEU A 75 -6.16 -10.13 32.22
N LYS A 76 -6.82 -9.55 33.22
CA LYS A 76 -8.25 -9.25 33.17
C LYS A 76 -8.45 -7.74 33.33
N HIS A 77 -9.04 -7.10 32.33
CA HIS A 77 -9.44 -5.70 32.39
C HIS A 77 -10.75 -5.59 33.15
N ILE A 78 -10.76 -4.83 34.25
CA ILE A 78 -11.90 -4.74 35.16
C ILE A 78 -13.12 -4.09 34.48
N PRO A 79 -13.01 -2.91 33.82
CA PRO A 79 -14.19 -2.20 33.33
C PRO A 79 -14.82 -2.88 32.10
N THR A 80 -14.01 -3.45 31.21
CA THR A 80 -14.52 -4.14 29.99
C THR A 80 -14.77 -5.63 30.22
N GLY A 81 -14.29 -6.22 31.32
CA GLY A 81 -14.36 -7.65 31.57
C GLY A 81 -13.50 -8.53 30.64
N LEU A 82 -12.62 -7.93 29.82
CA LEU A 82 -11.79 -8.67 28.87
C LEU A 82 -10.74 -9.51 29.58
N VAL A 83 -10.67 -10.79 29.22
CA VAL A 83 -9.67 -11.71 29.73
C VAL A 83 -8.71 -12.11 28.61
N LEU A 84 -7.42 -11.96 28.87
CA LEU A 84 -6.33 -12.31 27.97
C LEU A 84 -5.38 -13.30 28.64
N LYS A 85 -5.01 -14.35 27.93
CA LYS A 85 -3.98 -15.31 28.34
C LYS A 85 -2.85 -15.29 27.31
N VAL A 86 -1.62 -15.11 27.75
CA VAL A 86 -0.44 -15.01 26.87
C VAL A 86 0.64 -15.97 27.36
N GLN A 87 1.11 -16.82 26.46
CA GLN A 87 2.16 -17.81 26.65
C GLN A 87 2.99 -17.91 25.37
N GLU A 88 3.85 -16.91 25.12
CA GLU A 88 4.65 -16.85 23.88
C GLU A 88 6.14 -17.08 24.14
N HIS A 89 6.67 -16.47 25.21
CA HIS A 89 8.07 -16.61 25.57
C HIS A 89 8.27 -17.41 26.87
N ARG A 90 9.50 -17.90 27.05
CA ARG A 90 9.93 -18.59 28.28
C ARG A 90 10.04 -17.68 29.51
N SER A 91 10.09 -16.36 29.31
CA SER A 91 10.32 -15.36 30.37
C SER A 91 9.02 -14.66 30.75
N ARG A 92 8.72 -14.59 32.05
CA ARG A 92 7.50 -13.91 32.56
C ARG A 92 7.46 -12.42 32.20
N SER A 93 8.61 -11.75 32.23
CA SER A 93 8.68 -10.29 32.00
C SER A 93 8.38 -9.93 30.56
N GLN A 94 8.81 -10.77 29.62
CA GLN A 94 8.47 -10.63 28.20
C GLN A 94 6.99 -10.89 27.98
N ASN A 95 6.43 -11.95 28.59
CA ASN A 95 5.00 -12.22 28.50
C ASN A 95 4.14 -11.11 29.13
N ARG A 96 4.57 -10.49 30.24
CA ARG A 96 3.88 -9.34 30.85
C ARG A 96 3.84 -8.14 29.89
N LYS A 97 4.98 -7.81 29.26
CA LYS A 97 5.05 -6.72 28.25
C LYS A 97 4.14 -7.01 27.05
N LEU A 98 4.18 -8.23 26.53
CA LEU A 98 3.31 -8.64 25.42
C LEU A 98 1.84 -8.60 25.80
N ALA A 99 1.47 -9.11 26.97
CA ALA A 99 0.09 -9.12 27.44
C ALA A 99 -0.50 -7.69 27.54
N ARG A 100 0.27 -6.73 28.06
CA ARG A 100 -0.17 -5.31 28.07
C ARG A 100 -0.33 -4.72 26.68
N GLN A 101 0.58 -5.03 25.76
CA GLN A 101 0.49 -4.56 24.37
C GLN A 101 -0.75 -5.14 23.68
N LEU A 102 -1.00 -6.44 23.84
CA LEU A 102 -2.16 -7.11 23.28
C LEU A 102 -3.46 -6.60 23.90
N LEU A 103 -3.47 -6.30 25.21
CA LEU A 103 -4.62 -5.70 25.87
C LEU A 103 -4.94 -4.33 25.28
N ALA A 104 -3.94 -3.45 25.16
CA ALA A 104 -4.08 -2.14 24.54
C ALA A 104 -4.64 -2.23 23.13
N GLU A 105 -4.12 -3.17 22.34
CA GLU A 105 -4.59 -3.37 20.97
C GLU A 105 -6.00 -3.96 20.88
N LYS A 106 -6.43 -4.77 21.84
CA LYS A 106 -7.81 -5.27 21.88
C LYS A 106 -8.79 -4.17 22.28
N LEU A 107 -8.42 -3.34 23.25
CA LEU A 107 -9.19 -2.16 23.63
C LEU A 107 -9.32 -1.18 22.45
N ASP A 108 -8.22 -0.91 21.73
CA ASP A 108 -8.20 -0.09 20.51
C ASP A 108 -9.21 -0.57 19.46
N VAL A 109 -9.28 -1.88 19.25
CA VAL A 109 -10.20 -2.50 18.29
C VAL A 109 -11.64 -2.41 18.77
N MET A 110 -11.89 -2.56 20.08
CA MET A 110 -13.24 -2.42 20.63
C MET A 110 -13.76 -0.99 20.59
N GLU A 111 -12.90 -0.01 20.85
CA GLU A 111 -13.27 1.41 20.83
C GLU A 111 -13.43 1.98 19.42
N ARG A 112 -12.51 1.63 18.50
CA ARG A 112 -12.43 2.26 17.16
C ARG A 112 -12.81 1.35 15.99
N GLY A 113 -12.95 0.05 16.20
CA GLY A 113 -13.35 -0.91 15.15
C GLY A 113 -12.44 -0.84 13.91
N ASP A 114 -13.02 -0.44 12.78
CA ASP A 114 -12.34 -0.34 11.48
C ASP A 114 -11.28 0.78 11.42
N GLN A 115 -11.41 1.80 12.30
CA GLN A 115 -10.41 2.87 12.43
C GLN A 115 -9.27 2.48 13.38
N SER A 116 -9.31 1.28 13.97
CA SER A 116 -8.23 0.79 14.82
C SER A 116 -6.93 0.71 14.04
N ARG A 117 -5.80 0.89 14.74
CA ARG A 117 -4.48 0.83 14.11
C ARG A 117 -4.26 -0.51 13.42
N LYS A 118 -4.76 -1.61 14.00
CA LYS A 118 -4.67 -2.95 13.43
C LYS A 118 -5.40 -3.07 12.10
N ALA A 119 -6.62 -2.56 12.01
CA ALA A 119 -7.41 -2.58 10.78
C ALA A 119 -6.72 -1.78 9.66
N VAL A 120 -6.35 -0.52 9.95
CA VAL A 120 -5.66 0.36 8.98
C VAL A 120 -4.33 -0.25 8.49
N ILE A 121 -3.51 -0.79 9.40
CA ILE A 121 -2.27 -1.48 9.01
C ILE A 121 -2.57 -2.73 8.17
N GLY A 122 -3.62 -3.48 8.52
CA GLY A 122 -4.11 -4.63 7.78
C GLY A 122 -4.48 -4.29 6.34
N GLU A 123 -5.22 -3.20 6.14
CA GLU A 123 -5.61 -2.70 4.82
C GLU A 123 -4.41 -2.29 3.98
N ILE A 124 -3.47 -1.53 4.58
CA ILE A 124 -2.25 -1.11 3.90
C ILE A 124 -1.44 -2.35 3.47
N LYS A 125 -1.29 -3.34 4.35
CA LYS A 125 -0.61 -4.61 4.05
C LYS A 125 -1.32 -5.36 2.93
N LYS A 126 -2.66 -5.44 2.95
CA LYS A 126 -3.46 -6.09 1.90
C LYS A 126 -3.27 -5.42 0.55
N LYS A 127 -3.31 -4.08 0.49
CA LYS A 127 -3.08 -3.29 -0.73
C LYS A 127 -1.66 -3.46 -1.28
N LYS A 128 -0.65 -3.51 -0.42
CA LYS A 128 0.74 -3.80 -0.83
C LYS A 128 0.86 -5.21 -1.38
N LYS A 129 0.26 -6.21 -0.73
CA LYS A 129 0.25 -7.60 -1.19
C LYS A 129 -0.43 -7.74 -2.55
N SER A 130 -1.61 -7.16 -2.76
CA SER A 130 -2.32 -7.23 -4.04
C SER A 130 -1.56 -6.54 -5.18
N SER A 131 -0.87 -5.43 -4.87
CA SER A 131 -0.02 -4.75 -5.85
C SER A 131 1.20 -5.60 -6.22
N ALA A 132 1.83 -6.26 -5.24
CA ALA A 132 2.97 -7.14 -5.46
C ALA A 132 2.58 -8.37 -6.30
N THR A 133 1.46 -9.03 -5.98
CA THR A 133 0.96 -10.18 -6.76
C THR A 133 0.61 -9.78 -8.19
N LYS A 134 -0.02 -8.61 -8.40
CA LYS A 134 -0.32 -8.09 -9.75
C LYS A 134 0.96 -7.83 -10.56
N LYS A 135 2.00 -7.26 -9.95
CA LYS A 135 3.29 -7.03 -10.60
C LYS A 135 3.99 -8.34 -10.96
N SER A 136 4.00 -9.30 -10.03
CA SER A 136 4.55 -10.63 -10.28
C SER A 136 3.83 -11.32 -11.44
N LYS A 137 2.49 -11.32 -11.46
CA LYS A 137 1.70 -11.91 -12.56
C LYS A 137 2.02 -11.26 -13.91
N ARG A 138 2.14 -9.93 -13.96
CA ARG A 138 2.53 -9.20 -15.19
C ARG A 138 3.94 -9.56 -15.65
N LYS A 139 4.89 -9.71 -14.72
CA LYS A 139 6.27 -10.11 -15.04
C LYS A 139 6.29 -11.48 -15.69
N TYR A 140 5.64 -12.48 -15.08
CA TYR A 140 5.63 -13.83 -15.62
C TYR A 140 4.88 -13.92 -16.96
N LYS A 141 3.75 -13.22 -17.13
CA LYS A 141 3.04 -13.13 -18.42
C LYS A 141 3.94 -12.57 -19.53
N ARG A 142 4.69 -11.50 -19.26
CA ARG A 142 5.63 -10.91 -20.23
C ARG A 142 6.75 -11.88 -20.60
N LEU A 143 7.27 -12.65 -19.64
CA LEU A 143 8.31 -13.64 -19.91
C LEU A 143 7.77 -14.81 -20.76
N GLU A 144 6.51 -15.21 -20.55
CA GLU A 144 5.83 -16.20 -21.39
C GLU A 144 5.62 -15.68 -22.81
N GLU A 145 5.16 -14.43 -22.98
CA GLU A 145 5.00 -13.77 -24.28
C GLU A 145 6.34 -13.66 -25.02
N ASN A 146 7.37 -13.10 -24.38
CA ASN A 146 8.71 -12.99 -24.99
C ASN A 146 9.28 -14.35 -25.39
N LYS A 147 9.07 -15.39 -24.58
CA LYS A 147 9.52 -16.75 -24.91
C LYS A 147 8.75 -17.35 -26.09
N ALA A 148 7.47 -17.02 -26.23
CA ALA A 148 6.67 -17.43 -27.38
C ALA A 148 7.11 -16.69 -28.65
N ASP A 149 7.40 -15.40 -28.56
CA ASP A 149 7.93 -14.59 -29.67
C ASP A 149 9.29 -15.12 -30.14
N GLU A 150 10.21 -15.41 -29.21
CA GLU A 150 11.52 -16.03 -29.49
C GLU A 150 11.37 -17.42 -30.13
N ALA A 151 10.38 -18.22 -29.72
CA ALA A 151 10.12 -19.54 -30.32
C ALA A 151 9.48 -19.46 -31.72
N SER A 152 8.85 -18.35 -32.08
CA SER A 152 8.25 -18.11 -33.40
C SER A 152 9.17 -17.41 -34.39
N GLY A 153 10.30 -16.86 -33.93
CA GLY A 153 11.26 -16.10 -34.74
C GLY A 153 12.39 -16.93 -35.35
N ASP A 154 12.35 -18.27 -35.22
CA ASP A 154 13.35 -19.21 -35.74
C ASP A 154 12.80 -20.04 -36.92
N GLU A 155 12.19 -19.36 -37.90
CA GLU A 155 11.92 -19.96 -39.21
C GLU A 155 12.52 -19.07 -40.31
N GLY A 156 13.75 -19.44 -40.71
CA GLY A 156 14.34 -19.07 -41.99
C GLY A 156 15.56 -18.17 -41.88
N GLU A 157 16.75 -18.74 -42.01
CA GLU A 157 17.71 -18.47 -43.10
C GLU A 157 18.69 -19.68 -43.22
N ASP A 158 18.22 -20.82 -43.75
CA ASP A 158 19.12 -21.86 -44.28
C ASP A 158 19.65 -21.35 -45.63
N PHE A 159 20.82 -20.72 -45.60
CA PHE A 159 21.54 -20.28 -46.81
C PHE A 159 22.07 -21.52 -47.53
N ALA A 160 21.32 -22.02 -48.52
CA ALA A 160 21.76 -23.11 -49.38
C ALA A 160 23.01 -22.69 -50.16
N GLU A 161 24.14 -23.37 -49.93
CA GLU A 161 25.30 -23.32 -50.82
C GLU A 161 24.88 -23.84 -52.19
N GLU A 162 24.68 -22.95 -53.16
CA GLU A 162 24.64 -23.35 -54.58
C GLU A 162 26.03 -23.81 -54.98
N GLU A 163 26.15 -25.10 -55.32
CA GLU A 163 27.31 -25.61 -56.05
C GLU A 163 27.40 -24.90 -57.41
N GLY A 164 28.45 -24.11 -57.58
CA GLY A 164 28.76 -23.43 -58.83
C GLY A 164 29.11 -24.42 -59.95
N PRO A 165 28.76 -24.12 -61.21
CA PRO A 165 28.84 -25.09 -62.30
C PRO A 165 30.26 -25.39 -62.79
N ASP A 166 30.41 -26.67 -63.13
CA ASP A 166 31.39 -27.35 -63.98
C ASP A 166 32.11 -26.46 -65.01
N ALA A 167 33.44 -26.38 -64.90
CA ALA A 167 34.32 -25.80 -65.91
C ALA A 167 35.33 -26.85 -66.40
N GLY A 168 34.86 -27.79 -67.21
CA GLY A 168 35.71 -28.58 -68.09
C GLY A 168 36.11 -27.78 -69.35
N LYS A 169 37.43 -27.63 -69.59
CA LYS A 169 38.16 -27.84 -70.87
C LYS A 169 39.47 -27.06 -70.93
N GLY A 170 40.55 -27.76 -71.33
CA GLY A 170 41.69 -27.13 -72.01
C GLY A 170 43.08 -27.67 -71.68
N SER A 171 43.36 -28.95 -71.95
CA SER A 171 44.73 -29.46 -72.05
C SER A 171 45.29 -29.16 -73.46
N ALA A 172 46.51 -28.61 -73.51
CA ALA A 172 47.39 -28.57 -74.67
C ALA A 172 48.60 -29.49 -74.42
#